data_AF-A0A346A6N2-F1
#
_entry.id   AF-A0A346A6N2-F1
#
_cell.length_a   1.000
_cell.length_b   1.000
_cell.length_c   1.000
_cell.angle_alpha   90.00
_cell.angle_beta   90.00
_cell.angle_gamma   90.00
#
_symmetry.space_group_name_H-M   'P 1'
#
loop_
_entity.id
_entity.type
_entity.pdbx_description
1 polymer ?
#
loop_
_entity_poly.entity_id
_entity_poly.type
_entity_poly.pdbx_seq_one_letter_code
_entity_poly.pdbx_strand_id
1 'polypeptide(L)'
;ELMDARGFERKYGGSLVWGNAQIPWNFSFIEGGSHPYAYHTRRADMDSLILDRARELGAFVIEEATVKEPVENDGRVVGVRYTIRGMDGG
;
A
#
# COMPACT_ATOMS: atom_id res chain seq x y z
N GLU A 1 11.94 10.44 -6.67
CA GLU A 1 12.50 9.74 -7.85
C GLU A 1 11.61 8.61 -8.35
N LEU A 2 11.47 7.45 -7.68
CA LEU A 2 10.63 6.34 -8.21
C LEU A 2 9.13 6.71 -8.30
N MET A 3 8.61 7.42 -7.30
CA MET A 3 7.21 7.88 -7.27
C MET A 3 6.94 8.95 -8.33
N ASP A 4 7.86 9.92 -8.49
CA ASP A 4 7.75 10.96 -9.52
C ASP A 4 7.88 10.37 -10.93
N ALA A 5 8.78 9.39 -11.13
CA ALA A 5 8.98 8.71 -12.41
C ALA A 5 7.76 7.89 -12.86
N ARG A 6 6.90 7.46 -11.93
CA ARG A 6 5.62 6.80 -12.22
C ARG A 6 4.49 7.78 -12.54
N GLY A 7 4.74 9.09 -12.45
CA GLY A 7 3.75 10.12 -12.79
C GLY A 7 2.66 10.31 -11.73
N PHE A 8 2.90 9.92 -10.48
CA PHE A 8 1.94 10.19 -9.41
C PHE A 8 1.86 11.68 -9.09
N GLU A 9 0.64 12.21 -9.04
CA GLU A 9 0.40 13.63 -8.76
C GLU A 9 0.67 13.93 -7.28
N ARG A 10 1.35 15.04 -7.00
CA ARG A 10 1.62 15.47 -5.63
C ARG A 10 0.38 16.09 -5.02
N LYS A 11 0.03 15.63 -3.82
CA LYS A 11 -1.05 16.15 -2.98
C LYS A 11 -0.46 17.00 -1.87
N TYR A 12 -0.72 18.31 -1.87
CA TYR A 12 -0.16 19.24 -0.86
C TYR A 12 -1.07 19.48 0.35
N GLY A 13 -2.29 18.93 0.32
CA GLY A 13 -3.29 19.16 1.36
C GLY A 13 -4.65 18.62 0.94
N GLY A 14 -5.73 19.23 1.41
CA GLY A 14 -7.07 18.87 0.98
C GLY A 14 -8.10 19.95 1.24
N SER A 15 -9.21 19.83 0.53
CA SER A 15 -10.39 20.68 0.67
C SER A 15 -11.57 19.82 1.13
N LEU A 16 -12.27 20.27 2.17
CA LEU A 16 -13.48 19.63 2.68
C LEU A 16 -14.65 20.60 2.53
N VAL A 17 -15.71 20.17 1.86
CA VAL A 17 -17.03 20.80 2.00
C VAL A 17 -17.76 20.03 3.09
N TRP A 18 -17.87 20.64 4.27
CA TRP A 18 -18.36 19.96 5.46
C TRP A 18 -19.16 20.91 6.35
N GLY A 19 -20.31 20.43 6.86
CA GLY A 19 -21.24 21.21 7.68
C GLY A 19 -22.34 21.91 6.87
N ASN A 20 -23.16 22.71 7.56
CA ASN A 20 -24.33 23.35 6.96
C ASN A 20 -23.99 24.51 6.01
N ALA A 21 -22.80 25.10 6.16
CA ALA A 21 -22.28 26.07 5.22
C ALA A 21 -21.55 25.34 4.09
N GLN A 22 -21.98 25.54 2.84
CA GLN A 22 -21.32 25.01 1.63
C GLN A 22 -19.99 25.74 1.33
N ILE A 23 -19.27 26.19 2.36
CA ILE A 23 -18.01 26.92 2.24
C ILE A 23 -16.86 25.91 2.45
N PRO A 24 -15.97 25.73 1.46
CA PRO A 24 -14.86 24.79 1.58
C PRO A 24 -13.87 25.20 2.69
N TRP A 25 -13.47 24.22 3.50
CA TRP A 25 -12.35 24.31 4.44
C TRP A 25 -11.11 23.70 3.79
N ASN A 26 -10.00 24.43 3.80
CA ASN A 26 -8.73 23.97 3.23
C ASN A 26 -7.72 23.72 4.34
N PHE A 27 -6.86 22.72 4.13
CA PHE A 27 -5.69 22.48 4.98
C PHE A 27 -4.48 22.18 4.11
N SER A 28 -3.30 22.57 4.59
CA SER A 28 -2.01 22.34 3.94
C SER A 28 -1.14 21.41 4.77
N PHE A 29 -0.41 20.49 4.13
CA PHE A 29 0.45 19.54 4.85
C PHE A 29 1.70 20.19 5.45
N ILE A 30 2.24 21.26 4.82
CA ILE A 30 3.43 21.95 5.32
C ILE A 30 3.18 22.65 6.67
N GLU A 31 1.91 23.00 6.95
CA GLU A 31 1.51 23.61 8.22
C GLU A 31 1.45 22.57 9.35
N GLY A 32 1.35 21.27 9.01
CA GLY A 32 1.17 20.17 9.96
C GLY A 32 2.40 19.28 10.18
N GLY A 33 3.50 19.46 9.42
CA GLY A 33 4.68 18.62 9.58
C GLY A 33 5.81 18.88 8.58
N SER A 34 6.84 18.03 8.62
CA SER A 34 8.06 18.16 7.80
C SER A 34 7.91 17.71 6.35
N HIS A 35 6.80 17.06 5.99
CA HIS A 35 6.55 16.55 4.64
C HIS A 35 5.54 17.45 3.93
N PRO A 36 5.95 18.22 2.90
CA PRO A 36 5.07 19.22 2.28
C PRO A 36 4.01 18.62 1.35
N TYR A 37 4.13 17.33 0.97
CA TYR A 37 3.19 16.66 0.09
C TYR A 37 3.16 15.15 0.30
N ALA A 38 2.06 14.55 -0.14
CA ALA A 38 1.89 13.12 -0.41
C ALA A 38 1.65 12.91 -1.91
N TYR A 39 1.22 11.71 -2.32
CA TYR A 39 0.88 11.40 -3.71
C TYR A 39 -0.56 10.91 -3.84
N HIS A 40 -1.26 11.38 -4.88
CA HIS A 40 -2.43 10.71 -5.42
C HIS A 40 -1.96 9.54 -6.28
N THR A 41 -2.40 8.34 -5.94
CA THR A 41 -1.95 7.11 -6.61
C THR A 41 -3.11 6.30 -7.13
N ARG A 42 -2.88 5.61 -8.26
CA ARG A 42 -3.66 4.42 -8.58
C ARG A 42 -3.13 3.29 -7.70
N ARG A 43 -4.01 2.72 -6.87
CA ARG A 43 -3.64 1.69 -5.88
C ARG A 43 -2.90 0.50 -6.50
N ALA A 44 -3.37 0.00 -7.64
CA ALA A 44 -2.69 -1.09 -8.34
C ALA A 44 -1.21 -0.79 -8.64
N ASP A 45 -0.88 0.43 -9.08
CA ASP A 45 0.50 0.78 -9.42
C ASP A 45 1.38 0.97 -8.19
N MET A 46 0.83 1.60 -7.15
CA MET A 46 1.54 1.80 -5.89
C MET A 46 1.85 0.48 -5.21
N ASP A 47 0.85 -0.41 -5.15
CA ASP A 47 0.96 -1.71 -4.50
C ASP A 47 1.97 -2.59 -5.26
N SER A 48 1.94 -2.61 -6.60
CA SER A 48 2.96 -3.30 -7.41
C SER A 48 4.36 -2.71 -7.21
N LEU A 49 4.51 -1.38 -7.19
CA LEU A 49 5.80 -0.74 -6.97
C LEU A 49 6.41 -1.11 -5.61
N ILE A 50 5.60 -1.16 -4.55
CA ILE A 50 6.07 -1.61 -3.23
C ILE A 50 6.50 -3.07 -3.29
N LEU A 51 5.69 -3.94 -3.91
CA LEU A 51 5.94 -5.36 -3.97
C LEU A 51 7.21 -5.68 -4.77
N ASP A 52 7.40 -5.02 -5.91
CA ASP A 52 8.60 -5.13 -6.75
C ASP A 52 9.84 -4.68 -5.98
N ARG A 53 9.75 -3.54 -5.27
CA ARG A 53 10.86 -3.06 -4.45
C ARG A 53 11.21 -4.02 -3.32
N ALA A 54 10.22 -4.66 -2.71
CA ALA A 54 10.45 -5.68 -1.68
C ALA A 54 11.24 -6.88 -2.25
N ARG A 55 10.88 -7.35 -3.46
CA ARG A 55 11.62 -8.41 -4.16
C ARG A 55 13.06 -8.01 -4.43
N GLU A 56 13.28 -6.80 -4.96
CA GLU A 56 14.62 -6.26 -5.23
C GLU A 56 15.50 -6.19 -3.98
N LEU A 57 14.88 -5.94 -2.82
CA LEU A 57 15.57 -5.89 -1.53
C LEU A 57 15.76 -7.28 -0.89
N GLY A 58 15.35 -8.36 -1.56
CA GLY A 58 15.57 -9.74 -1.14
C GLY A 58 14.41 -10.38 -0.39
N ALA A 59 13.24 -9.73 -0.30
CA ALA A 59 12.06 -10.39 0.23
C ALA A 59 11.62 -11.54 -0.71
N PHE A 60 11.35 -12.71 -0.13
CA PHE A 60 10.77 -13.82 -0.89
C PHE A 60 9.26 -13.61 -1.00
N VAL A 61 8.80 -13.29 -2.21
CA VAL A 61 7.40 -12.96 -2.50
C VAL A 61 6.78 -14.06 -3.36
N ILE A 62 5.66 -14.63 -2.88
CA ILE A 62 4.83 -15.56 -3.64
C ILE A 62 3.50 -14.87 -3.94
N GLU A 63 3.19 -14.67 -5.23
CA GLU A 63 1.91 -14.13 -5.69
C GLU A 63 0.87 -15.23 -5.91
N GLU A 64 -0.39 -14.81 -6.03
CA GLU A 64 -1.53 -15.72 -6.21
C GLU A 64 -1.63 -16.81 -5.11
N ALA A 65 -0.96 -16.59 -3.97
CA ALA A 65 -0.95 -17.47 -2.81
C ALA A 65 -1.97 -17.00 -1.76
N THR A 66 -3.00 -17.81 -1.51
CA THR A 66 -3.98 -17.53 -0.46
C THR A 66 -3.62 -18.31 0.79
N VAL A 67 -3.19 -17.61 1.84
CA VAL A 67 -2.95 -18.19 3.17
C VAL A 67 -4.26 -18.73 3.75
N LYS A 68 -4.21 -19.92 4.34
CA LYS A 68 -5.36 -20.61 4.94
C LYS A 68 -5.26 -20.67 6.46
N GLU A 69 -4.09 -21.00 6.98
CA GLU A 69 -3.88 -21.20 8.41
C GLU A 69 -2.41 -21.01 8.80
N PRO A 70 -2.12 -20.49 10.01
CA PRO A 70 -0.77 -20.46 10.55
C PRO A 70 -0.32 -21.87 10.97
N VAL A 71 0.99 -22.11 10.87
CA VAL A 71 1.64 -23.27 11.49
C VAL A 71 2.31 -22.79 12.77
N GLU A 72 1.88 -23.34 13.90
CA GLU A 72 2.39 -22.99 15.22
C GLU A 72 3.28 -24.10 15.79
N ASN A 73 4.32 -23.70 16.50
CA ASN A 73 5.18 -24.57 17.30
C ASN A 73 5.44 -23.88 18.66
N ASP A 74 5.11 -24.55 19.75
CA ASP A 74 5.24 -24.04 21.13
C ASP A 74 4.68 -22.62 21.33
N GLY A 75 3.50 -22.35 20.74
CA GLY A 75 2.83 -21.05 20.83
C GLY A 75 3.41 -19.94 19.95
N ARG A 76 4.37 -20.25 19.06
CA ARG A 76 4.93 -19.32 18.07
C ARG A 76 4.54 -19.73 16.65
N VAL A 77 4.09 -18.76 15.84
CA VAL A 77 3.91 -18.97 14.40
C VAL A 77 5.26 -19.13 13.71
N VAL A 78 5.47 -20.28 13.07
CA VAL A 78 6.70 -20.65 12.35
C VAL A 78 6.49 -20.79 10.85
N GLY A 79 5.24 -20.69 10.37
CA GLY A 79 4.92 -20.76 8.96
C GLY A 79 3.43 -20.59 8.69
N VAL A 80 3.03 -20.84 7.45
CA VAL A 80 1.63 -20.82 7.01
C VAL A 80 1.37 -21.94 6.02
N ARG A 81 0.15 -22.50 6.05
CA ARG A 81 -0.38 -23.30 4.94
C ARG A 81 -1.11 -22.38 3.98
N TYR A 82 -0.85 -22.53 2.69
CA TYR A 82 -1.41 -21.69 1.65
C TYR A 82 -1.70 -22.51 0.39
N THR A 83 -2.61 -22.02 -0.45
CA THR A 83 -2.91 -22.58 -1.78
C THR A 83 -2.46 -21.59 -2.85
N ILE A 84 -1.86 -22.08 -3.93
CA ILE A 84 -1.52 -21.25 -5.10
C ILE A 84 -2.62 -21.43 -6.14
N ARG A 85 -3.14 -20.32 -6.66
CA ARG A 85 -4.12 -20.36 -7.74
C ARG A 85 -3.57 -21.12 -8.95
N GLY A 86 -4.30 -22.14 -9.42
CA GLY A 86 -3.93 -22.94 -10.59
C GLY A 86 -3.08 -24.19 -10.30
N MET A 87 -2.76 -24.49 -9.04
CA MET A 87 -2.07 -25.74 -8.65
C MET A 87 -3.01 -26.89 -8.23
N ASP A 88 -4.32 -26.64 -8.07
CA ASP A 88 -5.31 -27.66 -7.67
C ASP A 88 -5.76 -28.59 -8.83
N GLY A 89 -4.83 -28.98 -9.71
CA GLY A 89 -5.13 -29.75 -10.94
C GLY A 89 -4.07 -30.77 -11.35
N GLY A 90 -3.43 -31.45 -10.38
CA GLY A 90 -2.48 -32.55 -10.61
C GLY A 90 -2.96 -33.86 -9.98
#